data_AF-A0A8X6SN87-F1
#
_entry.id   AF-A0A8X6SN87-F1
#
_cell.length_a   1.000
_cell.length_b   1.000
_cell.length_c   1.000
_cell.angle_alpha   90.00
_cell.angle_beta   90.00
_cell.angle_gamma   90.00
#
_symmetry.space_group_name_H-M   'P 1'
#
loop_
_entity.id
_entity.type
_entity.pdbx_description
1 polymer ?
#
loop_
_entity_poly.entity_id
_entity_poly.type
_entity_poly.pdbx_seq_one_letter_code
_entity_poly.pdbx_strand_id
1 'polypeptide(L)'
;MLCEKYNETMCNSNSNGEGCNGTEECKPGENEKGNLCYVLWQNNSRSFTIKLKGCWVGSHDACSNRNRCMETRREPNVQLLFCCCEGSMCNRKMTIPSNVFAPTPTGYSI
;
A
#
# COMPACT_ATOMS: atom_id res chain seq x y z
N MET A 1 -0.91 -1.30 -17.83
CA MET A 1 -0.89 -2.09 -16.57
C MET A 1 -2.10 -1.70 -15.76
N LEU A 2 -2.76 -2.64 -15.08
CA LEU A 2 -3.93 -2.37 -14.25
C LEU A 2 -3.58 -2.53 -12.76
N CYS A 3 -4.14 -1.69 -11.90
CA CYS A 3 -4.01 -1.82 -10.44
C CYS A 3 -5.38 -1.81 -9.77
N GLU A 4 -5.48 -2.45 -8.61
CA GLU A 4 -6.66 -2.29 -7.77
C GLU A 4 -6.67 -0.86 -7.19
N LYS A 5 -7.80 -0.19 -7.31
CA LYS A 5 -8.04 1.17 -6.82
C LYS A 5 -8.86 1.12 -5.55
N TYR A 6 -8.49 1.93 -4.57
CA TYR A 6 -9.29 2.19 -3.38
C TYR A 6 -8.97 3.57 -2.80
N ASN A 7 -9.97 4.29 -2.34
CA ASN A 7 -9.83 5.57 -1.66
C ASN A 7 -10.83 5.70 -0.50
N GLU A 8 -10.34 5.59 0.73
CA GLU A 8 -11.17 5.63 1.95
C GLU A 8 -12.00 6.92 2.05
N THR A 9 -11.39 8.08 1.81
CA THR A 9 -12.07 9.37 1.92
C THR A 9 -13.22 9.47 0.91
N MET A 10 -13.02 8.96 -0.31
CA MET A 10 -14.10 8.90 -1.30
C MET A 10 -15.19 7.91 -0.90
N CYS A 11 -14.82 6.75 -0.33
CA CYS A 11 -15.81 5.76 0.13
C CYS A 11 -16.67 6.29 1.27
N ASN A 12 -16.11 7.13 2.14
CA ASN A 12 -16.81 7.69 3.30
C ASN A 12 -17.65 8.94 2.96
N SER A 13 -17.24 9.71 1.95
CA SER A 13 -17.87 10.99 1.60
C SER A 13 -19.09 10.84 0.68
N ASN A 14 -19.07 9.84 -0.19
CA ASN A 14 -20.12 9.68 -1.20
C ASN A 14 -21.24 8.76 -0.68
N SER A 15 -22.49 9.22 -0.66
CA SER A 15 -23.65 8.46 -0.12
C SER A 15 -23.85 7.09 -0.77
N ASN A 16 -23.33 6.90 -1.98
CA ASN A 16 -23.41 5.65 -2.75
C ASN A 16 -22.05 4.93 -2.90
N GLY A 17 -20.95 5.46 -2.34
CA GLY A 17 -19.61 4.86 -2.44
C GLY A 17 -19.05 4.75 -3.87
N GLU A 18 -19.68 5.40 -4.85
CA GLU A 18 -19.39 5.17 -6.27
C GLU A 18 -18.00 5.70 -6.66
N GLY A 19 -17.22 4.88 -7.38
CA GLY A 19 -15.88 5.23 -7.88
C GLY A 19 -14.75 5.23 -6.84
N CYS A 20 -15.05 4.92 -5.57
CA CYS A 20 -14.06 4.89 -4.50
C CYS A 20 -13.19 3.62 -4.52
N ASN A 21 -13.69 2.52 -5.10
CA ASN A 21 -12.96 1.28 -5.29
C ASN A 21 -13.09 0.79 -6.75
N GLY A 22 -12.26 -0.18 -7.14
CA GLY A 22 -12.36 -0.81 -8.46
C GLY A 22 -11.00 -1.12 -9.05
N THR A 23 -10.88 -0.94 -10.37
CA THR A 23 -9.64 -1.11 -11.11
C THR A 23 -9.30 0.19 -11.81
N GLU A 24 -8.02 0.55 -11.84
CA GLU A 24 -7.53 1.68 -12.60
C GLU A 24 -6.41 1.29 -13.55
N GLU A 25 -6.36 1.96 -14.70
CA GLU A 25 -5.33 1.78 -15.70
C GLU A 25 -4.17 2.76 -15.47
N CYS A 26 -2.98 2.23 -15.24
CA CYS A 26 -1.79 3.04 -15.01
C CYS A 26 -1.29 3.61 -16.34
N LYS A 27 -1.26 4.94 -16.42
CA LYS A 27 -0.65 5.67 -17.54
C LYS A 27 0.82 5.28 -17.67
N PRO A 28 1.34 5.05 -18.88
CA PRO A 28 2.76 4.78 -19.07
C PRO A 28 3.60 5.91 -18.46
N GLY A 29 4.62 5.56 -17.68
CA GLY A 29 5.60 6.52 -17.18
C GLY A 29 6.35 7.18 -18.34
N GLU A 30 6.64 8.47 -18.23
CA GLU A 30 7.29 9.26 -19.30
C GLU A 30 8.77 8.88 -19.54
N ASN A 31 9.38 8.02 -18.72
CA ASN A 31 10.82 7.68 -18.73
C ASN A 31 11.06 6.22 -18.31
N GLU A 32 12.31 5.83 -18.01
CA GLU A 32 12.69 4.52 -17.42
C GLU A 32 12.00 4.18 -16.07
N LYS A 33 11.22 5.12 -15.51
CA LYS A 33 10.34 4.86 -14.37
C LYS A 33 9.14 4.07 -14.84
N GLY A 34 9.06 2.81 -14.42
CA GLY A 34 7.94 1.94 -14.72
C GLY A 34 6.70 2.24 -13.91
N ASN A 35 5.61 1.58 -14.31
CA ASN A 35 4.35 1.59 -13.60
C ASN A 35 4.37 0.52 -12.52
N LEU A 36 3.97 0.92 -11.31
CA LEU A 36 3.86 0.07 -10.15
C LEU A 36 2.45 0.19 -9.58
N CYS A 37 2.00 -0.84 -8.87
CA CYS A 37 0.86 -0.69 -7.98
C CYS A 37 1.34 -0.41 -6.56
N TYR A 38 0.49 0.20 -5.74
CA TYR A 38 0.76 0.43 -4.32
C TYR A 38 -0.43 0.10 -3.43
N VAL A 39 -0.13 -0.06 -2.14
CA VAL A 39 -1.10 -0.01 -1.05
C VAL A 39 -0.56 0.87 0.07
N LEU A 40 -1.43 1.74 0.58
CA LEU A 40 -1.20 2.53 1.79
C LEU A 40 -2.24 2.11 2.84
N TRP A 41 -1.79 1.75 4.03
CA TRP A 41 -2.67 1.35 5.12
C TRP A 41 -2.20 1.89 6.45
N GLN A 42 -3.13 2.04 7.37
CA GLN A 42 -2.84 2.34 8.76
C GLN A 42 -2.90 1.04 9.55
N ASN A 43 -1.87 0.78 10.37
CA ASN A 43 -1.86 -0.34 11.30
C ASN A 43 -1.57 0.19 12.69
N ASN A 44 -2.57 0.12 13.56
CA ASN A 44 -2.43 0.40 14.98
C ASN A 44 -2.88 -0.84 15.76
N SER A 45 -2.66 -0.87 17.07
CA SER A 45 -3.00 -2.03 17.92
C SER A 45 -4.49 -2.43 17.90
N ARG A 46 -5.38 -1.58 17.40
CA ARG A 46 -6.84 -1.77 17.37
C ARG A 46 -7.42 -2.01 15.99
N SER A 47 -6.77 -1.53 14.93
CA SER A 47 -7.34 -1.50 13.59
C SER A 47 -6.26 -1.59 12.51
N PHE A 48 -6.54 -2.45 11.55
CA PHE A 48 -5.88 -2.47 10.25
C PHE A 48 -6.84 -1.87 9.22
N THR A 49 -6.47 -0.74 8.61
CA THR A 49 -7.36 -0.02 7.70
C THR A 49 -6.63 0.41 6.44
N ILE A 50 -7.07 -0.09 5.28
CA ILE A 50 -6.58 0.39 3.99
C ILE A 50 -7.01 1.84 3.80
N LYS A 51 -6.07 2.71 3.48
CA LYS A 51 -6.32 4.12 3.20
C LYS A 51 -6.44 4.37 1.70
N LEU A 52 -5.46 3.89 0.94
CA LEU A 52 -5.41 4.06 -0.51
C LEU A 52 -4.83 2.82 -1.21
N LYS A 53 -5.29 2.58 -2.44
CA LYS A 53 -4.65 1.67 -3.40
C LYS A 53 -4.64 2.32 -4.77
N GLY A 54 -3.63 2.03 -5.57
CA GLY A 54 -3.61 2.45 -6.95
C GLY A 54 -2.29 2.27 -7.69
N CYS A 55 -2.12 3.07 -8.73
CA CYS A 55 -0.96 3.22 -9.59
C CYS A 55 0.03 4.19 -8.96
N TRP A 56 1.31 3.87 -9.10
CA TRP A 56 2.41 4.67 -8.64
C TRP A 56 3.49 4.71 -9.71
N VAL A 57 4.07 5.89 -9.93
CA VAL A 57 5.17 6.09 -10.88
C VAL A 57 6.47 6.15 -10.09
N GLY A 58 7.36 5.19 -10.30
CA GLY A 58 8.59 5.05 -9.53
C GLY A 58 9.61 4.14 -10.19
N SER A 59 10.81 4.07 -9.63
CA SER A 59 11.82 3.10 -10.05
C SER A 59 11.48 1.72 -9.48
N HIS A 60 11.69 0.65 -10.25
CA HIS A 60 11.43 -0.73 -9.83
C HIS A 60 12.19 -1.11 -8.54
N ASP A 61 13.37 -0.54 -8.33
CA ASP A 61 14.19 -0.74 -7.13
C ASP A 61 13.61 -0.10 -5.87
N ALA A 62 12.56 0.73 -6.01
CA ALA A 62 11.89 1.33 -4.88
C ALA A 62 10.95 0.33 -4.14
N CYS A 63 10.62 -0.80 -4.76
CA CYS A 63 9.84 -1.86 -4.13
C CYS A 63 10.76 -2.94 -3.56
N SER A 64 10.69 -3.16 -2.24
CA SER A 64 11.51 -4.18 -1.55
C SER A 64 11.27 -5.60 -2.05
N ASN A 65 10.11 -5.88 -2.65
CA ASN A 65 9.85 -7.09 -3.40
C ASN A 65 9.08 -6.71 -4.68
N ARG A 66 9.71 -6.87 -5.84
CA ARG A 66 9.12 -6.46 -7.12
C ARG A 66 7.79 -7.14 -7.41
N ASN A 67 7.59 -8.40 -7.03
CA ASN A 67 6.37 -9.13 -7.41
C ASN A 67 5.28 -9.15 -6.34
N ARG A 68 5.58 -8.74 -5.11
CA ARG A 68 4.65 -8.81 -3.97
C ARG A 68 4.64 -7.51 -3.21
N CYS A 69 3.45 -6.99 -2.93
CA CYS A 69 3.29 -5.82 -2.07
C CYS A 69 3.61 -6.20 -0.62
N MET A 70 4.87 -6.01 -0.25
CA MET A 70 5.43 -6.21 1.08
C MET A 70 5.78 -4.86 1.69
N GLU A 71 5.52 -4.69 2.98
CA GLU A 71 5.83 -3.46 3.70
C GLU A 71 7.29 -3.04 3.48
N THR A 72 7.47 -1.87 2.88
CA THR A 72 8.80 -1.36 2.53
C THR A 72 9.23 -0.25 3.47
N ARG A 73 8.27 0.48 4.06
CA ARG A 73 8.53 1.69 4.88
C ARG A 73 7.51 1.88 5.98
N ARG A 74 8.00 2.28 7.15
CA ARG A 74 7.22 2.87 8.25
C ARG A 74 7.60 4.33 8.38
N GLU A 75 6.61 5.21 8.46
CA GLU A 75 6.86 6.57 8.87
C GLU A 75 6.78 6.63 10.42
N PRO A 76 7.85 7.03 11.15
CA PRO A 76 7.86 6.89 12.61
C PRO A 76 6.76 7.69 13.32
N ASN A 77 6.36 8.81 12.71
CA ASN A 77 5.42 9.77 13.30
C ASN A 77 3.98 9.60 12.79
N VAL A 78 3.77 8.73 11.80
CA VAL A 78 2.46 8.47 11.21
C VAL A 78 2.35 6.96 11.08
N GLN A 79 1.40 6.31 11.76
CA GLN A 79 1.22 4.85 11.75
C GLN A 79 0.72 4.31 10.38
N LEU A 80 1.20 4.93 9.29
CA LEU A 80 0.99 4.56 7.92
C LEU A 80 2.14 3.68 7.45
N LEU A 81 1.74 2.65 6.74
CA LEU A 81 2.58 1.64 6.15
C LEU A 81 2.32 1.62 4.66
N PHE A 82 3.39 1.38 3.90
CA PHE A 82 3.37 1.43 2.45
C PHE A 82 4.03 0.20 1.85
N CYS A 83 3.47 -0.26 0.73
CA CYS A 83 4.11 -1.22 -0.16
C CYS A 83 3.84 -0.87 -1.61
N CYS A 84 4.74 -1.32 -2.49
CA CYS A 84 4.55 -1.29 -3.92
C CYS A 84 4.97 -2.62 -4.55
N CYS A 85 4.50 -2.85 -5.77
CA CYS A 85 4.82 -4.02 -6.56
C CYS A 85 4.64 -3.73 -8.06
N GLU A 86 5.23 -4.59 -8.87
CA GLU A 86 5.18 -4.61 -10.32
C GLU A 86 4.24 -5.72 -10.79
N GLY A 87 3.54 -5.44 -11.89
CA GLY A 87 2.62 -6.38 -12.51
C GLY A 87 1.15 -6.06 -12.24
N SER A 88 0.29 -6.41 -13.19
CA SER A 88 -1.13 -6.09 -13.13
C SER A 88 -1.80 -6.70 -11.89
N MET A 89 -2.56 -5.88 -11.15
CA MET A 89 -3.32 -6.25 -9.96
C MET A 89 -2.48 -6.84 -8.82
N CYS A 90 -1.15 -6.61 -8.81
CA CYS A 90 -0.27 -7.16 -7.78
C CYS A 90 -0.60 -6.63 -6.37
N ASN A 91 -1.27 -5.48 -6.27
CA ASN A 91 -1.70 -4.86 -5.00
C ASN A 91 -3.05 -5.36 -4.46
N ARG A 92 -3.67 -6.36 -5.12
CA ARG A 92 -4.91 -6.98 -4.64
C ARG A 92 -4.71 -7.72 -3.32
N LYS A 93 -3.52 -8.32 -3.14
CA LYS A 93 -3.12 -9.01 -1.90
C LYS A 93 -1.84 -8.40 -1.36
N MET A 94 -1.80 -8.19 -0.06
CA MET A 94 -0.60 -7.75 0.65
C MET A 94 0.02 -8.90 1.41
N THR A 95 1.32 -8.82 1.62
CA THR A 95 2.05 -9.72 2.50
C THR A 95 2.59 -8.91 3.66
N ILE A 96 2.02 -9.13 4.84
CA ILE A 96 2.43 -8.46 6.07
C ILE A 96 3.40 -9.40 6.80
N PRO A 97 4.67 -9.01 7.01
CA PRO A 97 5.59 -9.84 7.77
C PRO A 97 5.13 -9.95 9.23
N SER A 98 5.35 -11.11 9.85
CA SER A 98 4.86 -11.42 11.20
C SER A 98 5.39 -10.46 12.29
N ASN A 99 6.53 -9.82 12.04
CA ASN A 99 7.16 -8.83 12.93
C ASN A 99 6.39 -7.49 13.01
N VAL A 100 5.42 -7.24 12.12
CA VAL A 100 4.57 -6.04 12.15
C VAL A 100 3.52 -6.11 13.24
N PHE A 101 3.13 -7.33 13.63
CA PHE A 101 2.22 -7.60 14.74
C PHE A 101 2.93 -8.02 16.02
N ALA A 102 4.27 -8.09 16.01
CA ALA A 102 5.00 -8.38 17.23
C ALA A 102 4.79 -7.19 18.19
N PRO A 103 4.20 -7.41 19.38
CA PRO A 103 4.23 -6.38 20.40
C PRO A 103 5.70 -6.02 20.61
N THR A 104 6.01 -4.72 20.60
CA THR A 104 7.31 -4.22 21.03
C THR A 104 7.65 -4.90 22.36
N PRO A 105 8.76 -5.64 22.48
CA PRO A 105 9.17 -6.17 23.77
C PRO A 105 9.37 -4.97 24.70
N THR A 106 8.46 -4.81 25.66
CA THR A 106 8.61 -3.85 26.74
C THR A 106 9.93 -4.18 27.44
N GLY A 107 10.84 -3.20 27.44
CA GLY A 107 12.20 -3.20 27.99
C GLY A 107 12.66 -4.41 28.81
N TYR A 108 13.75 -5.03 28.36
CA TYR A 108 14.75 -5.53 29.29
C TYR A 108 15.79 -4.42 29.50
N SER A 109 15.61 -3.65 30.56
CA SER A 109 16.71 -2.90 31.18
C SER A 109 17.53 -3.89 32.00
N ILE A 110 18.83 -3.99 31.72
CA ILE A 110 19.84 -4.49 32.67
C ILE A 110 20.49 -3.29 33.32
#